data_AF-A0A3B6RA73-F1
#
_entry.id   AF-A0A3B6RA73-F1
#
_cell.length_a   1.000
_cell.length_b   1.000
_cell.length_c   1.000
_cell.angle_alpha   90.00
_cell.angle_beta   90.00
_cell.angle_gamma   90.00
#
_symmetry.space_group_name_H-M   'P 1'
#
loop_
_entity.id
_entity.type
_entity.pdbx_description
1 polymer ?
#
loop_
_entity_poly.entity_id
_entity_poly.type
_entity_poly.pdbx_seq_one_letter_code
_entity_poly.pdbx_strand_id
1 'polypeptide(L)'
;MLAALIITILLMMMMMATSAALASDAVVLRGQARALLVWKDSLDNQSQHALRSWGNTSAPCNWRGITCGTSVHWHRWRPLITGIALRGMQLGGTLESLNFSALRTLARLDLSSNQLVGHIPCEMGHMKHLVALELSSNNLSSKIPSSIGGLTKLTSLYLYGNQLYGQIPRELGYLLNLEDLQLGTNTLSGSIPRNLRNLTKLTVLSLWGNKLSGLIPQELDYLGNLQYLDLSENILSGSIPNSLGNLTKLTTLYLFQNQLSGHIPRELGYLENLEEVALRDNTLTGSIPNSISNLTKLTDLNLFSNQLSGHIPRELGHLEKLQYLELENNTLTGSIPNSIGNLTKLTDLHLENNQLSGDIPRELGYLVNLDYLYLSYNTDRFHPRRPRQSHETPLLVP
;
A
#
# COMPACT_ATOMS: atom_id res chain seq x y z
N MET A 1 44.87 -55.96 17.51
CA MET A 1 45.57 -55.03 16.59
C MET A 1 44.70 -54.61 15.40
N LEU A 2 44.10 -55.54 14.63
CA LEU A 2 43.31 -55.20 13.43
C LEU A 2 42.12 -54.25 13.72
N ALA A 3 41.36 -54.51 14.79
CA ALA A 3 40.21 -53.69 15.16
C ALA A 3 40.61 -52.25 15.56
N ALA A 4 41.73 -52.08 16.28
CA ALA A 4 42.24 -50.76 16.67
C ALA A 4 42.70 -49.96 15.45
N LEU A 5 43.36 -50.62 14.48
CA LEU A 5 43.79 -49.99 13.23
C LEU A 5 42.59 -49.53 12.38
N ILE A 6 41.54 -50.36 12.29
CA ILE A 6 40.30 -50.02 11.58
C ILE A 6 39.61 -48.82 12.24
N ILE A 7 39.52 -48.78 13.58
CA ILE A 7 38.93 -47.64 14.31
C ILE A 7 39.73 -46.36 14.07
N THR A 8 41.07 -46.41 14.11
CA THR A 8 41.90 -45.23 13.84
C THR A 8 41.76 -44.71 12.41
N ILE A 9 41.67 -45.62 11.43
CA ILE A 9 41.45 -45.25 10.02
C ILE A 9 40.08 -44.61 9.83
N LEU A 10 39.02 -45.16 10.45
CA LEU A 10 37.68 -44.58 10.39
C LEU A 10 37.61 -43.20 11.04
N LEU A 11 38.28 -42.99 12.18
CA LEU A 11 38.37 -41.68 12.83
C LEU A 11 39.13 -40.66 11.96
N MET A 12 40.23 -41.06 11.33
CA MET A 12 40.96 -40.20 10.39
C MET A 12 40.11 -39.84 9.17
N MET A 13 39.39 -40.80 8.57
CA MET A 13 38.48 -40.53 7.46
C MET A 13 37.34 -39.58 7.87
N MET A 14 36.77 -39.72 9.07
CA MET A 14 35.77 -38.77 9.58
C MET A 14 36.36 -37.36 9.81
N MET A 15 37.58 -37.24 10.33
CA MET A 15 38.26 -35.94 10.49
C MET A 15 38.58 -35.28 9.14
N MET A 16 38.98 -36.05 8.13
CA MET A 16 39.19 -35.52 6.77
C MET A 16 37.86 -35.10 6.12
N ALA A 17 36.79 -35.86 6.28
CA ALA A 17 35.47 -35.51 5.73
C ALA A 17 34.82 -34.29 6.42
N THR A 18 35.05 -34.10 7.72
CA THR A 18 34.60 -32.92 8.46
C THR A 18 35.37 -31.66 8.05
N SER A 19 36.70 -31.74 7.97
CA SER A 19 37.54 -30.61 7.52
C SER A 19 37.29 -30.21 6.06
N ALA A 20 37.12 -31.18 5.15
CA ALA A 20 36.78 -30.89 3.75
C ALA A 20 35.42 -30.20 3.60
N ALA A 21 34.42 -30.59 4.39
CA ALA A 21 33.12 -29.94 4.38
C ALA A 21 33.17 -28.51 4.93
N LEU A 22 33.86 -28.29 6.06
CA LEU A 22 34.07 -26.94 6.61
C LEU A 22 34.81 -26.03 5.63
N ALA A 23 35.78 -26.57 4.88
CA ALA A 23 36.47 -25.85 3.82
C ALA A 23 35.51 -25.47 2.67
N SER A 24 34.63 -26.39 2.25
CA SER A 24 33.61 -26.12 1.21
C SER A 24 32.60 -25.04 1.65
N ASP A 25 32.16 -25.05 2.90
CA ASP A 25 31.23 -24.05 3.44
C ASP A 25 31.85 -22.66 3.51
N ALA A 26 33.11 -22.59 3.95
CA ALA A 26 33.88 -21.36 3.94
C ALA A 26 34.07 -20.81 2.50
N VAL A 27 34.15 -21.68 1.48
CA VAL A 27 34.27 -21.26 0.07
C VAL A 27 32.99 -20.57 -0.42
N VAL A 28 31.80 -21.09 -0.09
CA VAL A 28 30.53 -20.50 -0.52
C VAL A 28 30.34 -19.11 0.11
N LEU A 29 30.50 -19.01 1.43
CA LEU A 29 30.35 -17.74 2.15
C LEU A 29 31.34 -16.68 1.65
N ARG A 30 32.60 -17.08 1.41
CA ARG A 30 33.61 -16.20 0.82
C ARG A 30 33.26 -15.78 -0.60
N GLY A 31 32.65 -16.67 -1.39
CA GLY A 31 32.14 -16.34 -2.73
C GLY A 31 31.06 -15.26 -2.69
N GLN A 32 30.12 -15.35 -1.74
CA GLN A 32 29.09 -14.32 -1.54
C GLN A 32 29.69 -13.00 -1.08
N ALA A 33 30.63 -13.04 -0.14
CA ALA A 33 31.37 -11.88 0.32
C ALA A 33 32.11 -11.17 -0.83
N ARG A 34 32.77 -11.92 -1.71
CA ARG A 34 33.46 -11.37 -2.89
C ARG A 34 32.48 -10.71 -3.86
N ALA A 35 31.34 -11.33 -4.13
CA ALA A 35 30.30 -10.74 -4.98
C ALA A 35 29.81 -9.39 -4.44
N LEU A 36 29.65 -9.28 -3.12
CA LEU A 36 29.26 -8.03 -2.47
C LEU A 36 30.36 -6.96 -2.51
N LEU A 37 31.64 -7.35 -2.40
CA LEU A 37 32.75 -6.42 -2.55
C LEU A 37 32.85 -5.88 -3.98
N VAL A 38 32.65 -6.73 -5.00
CA VAL A 38 32.58 -6.28 -6.40
C VAL A 38 31.47 -5.24 -6.60
N TRP A 39 30.30 -5.47 -6.01
CA TRP A 39 29.24 -4.47 -6.05
C TRP A 39 29.62 -3.19 -5.30
N LYS A 40 30.17 -3.30 -4.08
CA LYS A 40 30.67 -2.13 -3.32
C LYS A 40 31.65 -1.29 -4.16
N ASP A 41 32.60 -1.93 -4.83
CA ASP A 41 33.61 -1.25 -5.65
C ASP A 41 33.02 -0.54 -6.88
N SER A 42 31.81 -0.93 -7.31
CA SER A 42 31.06 -0.26 -8.38
C SER A 42 30.23 0.96 -7.91
N LEU A 43 30.02 1.11 -6.60
CA LEU A 43 29.28 2.25 -6.04
C LEU A 43 30.17 3.49 -5.95
N ASP A 44 29.57 4.66 -5.75
CA ASP A 44 30.33 5.89 -5.56
C ASP A 44 31.20 5.87 -4.28
N ASN A 45 32.16 6.80 -4.20
CA ASN A 45 33.11 6.86 -3.07
C ASN A 45 32.41 7.04 -1.71
N GLN A 46 31.32 7.78 -1.66
CA GLN A 46 30.56 8.00 -0.42
C GLN A 46 29.92 6.69 0.07
N SER A 47 29.36 5.92 -0.86
CA SER A 47 28.76 4.61 -0.64
C SER A 47 29.80 3.59 -0.19
N GLN A 48 30.97 3.57 -0.84
CA GLN A 48 32.09 2.73 -0.42
C GLN A 48 32.53 3.04 1.02
N HIS A 49 32.56 4.33 1.39
CA HIS A 49 32.85 4.76 2.76
C HIS A 49 31.73 4.38 3.74
N ALA A 50 30.46 4.51 3.35
CA ALA A 50 29.32 4.04 4.15
C ALA A 50 29.39 2.52 4.43
N LEU A 51 29.93 1.77 3.47
CA LEU A 51 30.18 0.32 3.55
C LEU A 51 31.61 -0.02 4.01
N ARG A 52 32.31 0.85 4.74
CA ARG A 52 33.69 0.58 5.23
C ARG A 52 33.85 -0.67 6.10
N SER A 53 32.76 -1.14 6.72
CA SER A 53 32.77 -2.40 7.49
C SER A 53 32.95 -3.64 6.60
N TRP A 54 32.67 -3.53 5.30
CA TRP A 54 32.82 -4.61 4.34
C TRP A 54 34.27 -4.70 3.87
N GLY A 55 34.91 -5.85 4.09
CA GLY A 55 36.27 -6.10 3.63
C GLY A 55 36.79 -7.50 3.97
N ASN A 56 36.77 -7.90 5.24
CA ASN A 56 37.22 -9.23 5.64
C ASN A 56 36.25 -10.33 5.15
N THR A 57 36.57 -10.96 4.03
CA THR A 57 35.77 -12.02 3.40
C THR A 57 35.66 -13.30 4.24
N SER A 58 36.47 -13.47 5.28
CA SER A 58 36.36 -14.62 6.19
C SER A 58 35.26 -14.45 7.23
N ALA A 59 34.75 -13.24 7.44
CA ALA A 59 33.69 -12.95 8.42
C ALA A 59 32.68 -11.91 7.90
N PRO A 60 32.02 -12.14 6.74
CA PRO A 60 31.07 -11.19 6.17
C PRO A 60 29.81 -11.00 7.02
N CYS A 61 29.52 -11.92 7.93
CA CYS A 61 28.38 -11.81 8.85
C CYS A 61 28.55 -10.69 9.89
N ASN A 62 29.77 -10.14 10.05
CA ASN A 62 30.02 -8.98 10.91
C ASN A 62 29.92 -7.66 10.13
N TRP A 63 29.67 -7.72 8.82
CA TRP A 63 29.51 -6.54 8.00
C TRP A 63 28.19 -5.86 8.31
N ARG A 64 28.19 -4.53 8.31
CA ARG A 64 26.97 -3.75 8.54
C ARG A 64 25.91 -4.14 7.50
N GLY A 65 24.71 -4.43 7.99
CA GLY A 65 23.56 -4.76 7.16
C GLY A 65 23.59 -6.18 6.56
N ILE A 66 24.56 -7.02 6.90
CA ILE A 66 24.60 -8.41 6.45
C ILE A 66 24.05 -9.33 7.53
N THR A 67 23.04 -10.11 7.17
CA THR A 67 22.53 -11.20 7.99
C THR A 67 22.97 -12.52 7.40
N CYS A 68 23.62 -13.34 8.22
CA CYS A 68 23.89 -14.73 7.88
C CYS A 68 22.87 -15.65 8.54
N GLY A 69 22.37 -16.61 7.77
CA GLY A 69 21.56 -17.71 8.28
C GLY A 69 22.27 -19.04 8.09
N THR A 70 21.57 -20.09 8.47
CA THR A 70 22.09 -21.46 8.36
C THR A 70 21.18 -22.29 7.47
N SER A 71 21.72 -22.83 6.38
CA SER A 71 21.03 -23.85 5.59
C SER A 71 21.32 -25.23 6.17
N VAL A 72 20.27 -26.03 6.41
CA VAL A 72 20.41 -27.44 6.77
C VAL A 72 20.55 -28.24 5.49
N HIS A 73 21.78 -28.48 5.08
CA HIS A 73 22.09 -29.55 4.14
C HIS A 73 22.77 -30.68 4.91
N TRP A 74 22.12 -31.86 4.95
CA TRP A 74 22.67 -33.09 5.56
C TRP A 74 23.08 -32.93 7.04
N HIS A 75 22.20 -32.36 7.86
CA HIS A 75 22.40 -32.21 9.32
C HIS A 75 23.62 -31.36 9.74
N ARG A 76 24.13 -30.47 8.88
CA ARG A 76 25.20 -29.50 9.21
C ARG A 76 24.76 -28.05 8.97
N TRP A 77 25.25 -27.17 9.82
CA TRP A 77 24.98 -25.73 9.84
C TRP A 77 25.96 -25.01 8.89
N ARG A 78 25.50 -24.60 7.70
CA ARG A 78 26.33 -23.86 6.74
C ARG A 78 26.05 -22.35 6.86
N PRO A 79 27.00 -21.50 7.27
CA PRO A 79 26.79 -20.06 7.32
C PRO A 79 26.71 -19.49 5.90
N LEU A 80 25.62 -18.81 5.60
CA LEU A 80 25.33 -18.24 4.27
C LEU A 80 24.72 -16.86 4.45
N ILE A 81 24.98 -15.94 3.52
CA ILE A 81 24.31 -14.64 3.52
C ILE A 81 22.84 -14.86 3.13
N THR A 82 21.93 -14.49 4.02
CA THR A 82 20.47 -14.64 3.85
C THR A 82 19.75 -13.30 3.86
N GLY A 83 20.37 -12.24 4.35
CA GLY A 83 19.80 -10.90 4.36
C GLY A 83 20.81 -9.82 4.04
N ILE A 84 20.35 -8.82 3.28
CA ILE A 84 21.02 -7.53 3.13
C ILE A 84 20.01 -6.46 3.55
N ALA A 85 20.37 -5.60 4.48
CA ALA A 85 19.56 -4.49 4.97
C ALA A 85 20.43 -3.24 5.11
N LEU A 86 20.35 -2.36 4.11
CA LEU A 86 21.16 -1.15 3.97
C LEU A 86 20.27 0.09 3.79
N ARG A 87 19.12 0.12 4.48
CA ARG A 87 18.17 1.23 4.40
C ARG A 87 18.79 2.56 4.84
N GLY A 88 18.52 3.63 4.11
CA GLY A 88 18.86 4.98 4.57
C GLY A 88 20.37 5.28 4.58
N MET A 89 21.17 4.52 3.84
CA MET A 89 22.63 4.61 3.88
C MET A 89 23.22 5.60 2.88
N GLN A 90 22.36 6.28 2.10
CA GLN A 90 22.74 7.21 1.04
C GLN A 90 23.60 6.52 -0.05
N LEU A 91 23.30 5.25 -0.34
CA LEU A 91 24.03 4.50 -1.36
C LEU A 91 23.65 5.01 -2.75
N GLY A 92 24.63 5.45 -3.53
CA GLY A 92 24.53 5.83 -4.94
C GLY A 92 25.31 4.87 -5.85
N GLY A 93 24.79 4.66 -7.06
CA GLY A 93 25.27 3.68 -8.03
C GLY A 93 24.13 2.83 -8.59
N THR A 94 24.46 1.71 -9.24
CA THR A 94 23.47 0.81 -9.87
C THR A 94 23.47 -0.58 -9.22
N LEU A 95 22.48 -1.39 -9.57
CA LEU A 95 22.40 -2.80 -9.19
C LEU A 95 23.10 -3.75 -10.18
N GLU A 96 23.65 -3.24 -11.28
CA GLU A 96 24.13 -4.06 -12.41
C GLU A 96 25.29 -4.97 -12.05
N SER A 97 26.21 -4.50 -11.19
CA SER A 97 27.38 -5.28 -10.76
C SER A 97 27.09 -6.24 -9.61
N LEU A 98 25.84 -6.29 -9.11
CA LEU A 98 25.45 -7.20 -8.05
C LEU A 98 25.26 -8.62 -8.63
N ASN A 99 26.09 -9.57 -8.20
CA ASN A 99 26.00 -10.94 -8.71
C ASN A 99 24.85 -11.72 -8.05
N PHE A 100 23.65 -11.65 -8.64
CA PHE A 100 22.45 -12.36 -8.19
C PHE A 100 22.60 -13.88 -8.17
N SER A 101 23.50 -14.45 -8.99
CA SER A 101 23.76 -15.90 -8.98
C SER A 101 24.58 -16.35 -7.77
N ALA A 102 25.49 -15.51 -7.26
CA ALA A 102 26.21 -15.80 -6.01
C ALA A 102 25.29 -15.64 -4.78
N LEU A 103 24.28 -14.77 -4.87
CA LEU A 103 23.39 -14.39 -3.78
C LEU A 103 22.04 -15.12 -3.80
N ARG A 104 21.96 -16.31 -4.41
CA ARG A 104 20.71 -17.10 -4.54
C ARG A 104 20.07 -17.50 -3.20
N THR A 105 20.82 -17.45 -2.10
CA THR A 105 20.36 -17.80 -0.75
C THR A 105 19.68 -16.63 -0.02
N LEU A 106 19.68 -15.43 -0.60
CA LEU A 106 19.03 -14.28 0.01
C LEU A 106 17.53 -14.52 0.17
N ALA A 107 17.06 -14.35 1.40
CA ALA A 107 15.66 -14.31 1.78
C ALA A 107 15.17 -12.85 1.91
N ARG A 108 16.05 -11.89 2.22
CA ARG A 108 15.69 -10.48 2.29
C ARG A 108 16.73 -9.59 1.60
N LEU A 109 16.26 -8.68 0.77
CA LEU A 109 17.05 -7.60 0.18
C LEU A 109 16.33 -6.28 0.43
N ASP A 110 16.85 -5.48 1.37
CA ASP A 110 16.37 -4.14 1.69
C ASP A 110 17.46 -3.12 1.38
N LEU A 111 17.22 -2.37 0.31
CA LEU A 111 18.03 -1.23 -0.15
C LEU A 111 17.18 0.05 -0.17
N SER A 112 16.10 0.10 0.62
CA SER A 112 15.15 1.21 0.61
C SER A 112 15.78 2.52 1.10
N SER A 113 15.20 3.66 0.71
CA SER A 113 15.66 5.00 1.15
C SER A 113 17.14 5.26 0.82
N ASN A 114 17.55 5.00 -0.41
CA ASN A 114 18.91 5.25 -0.91
C ASN A 114 18.87 6.13 -2.18
N GLN A 115 19.99 6.27 -2.87
CA GLN A 115 20.15 7.09 -4.07
C GLN A 115 20.48 6.21 -5.30
N LEU A 116 20.02 4.95 -5.29
CA LEU A 116 20.30 4.00 -6.38
C LEU A 116 19.61 4.44 -7.67
N VAL A 117 20.33 4.34 -8.77
CA VAL A 117 19.87 4.73 -10.12
C VAL A 117 19.88 3.53 -11.07
N GLY A 118 19.39 3.75 -12.28
CA GLY A 118 19.40 2.74 -13.34
C GLY A 118 18.21 1.79 -13.24
N HIS A 119 18.38 0.56 -13.68
CA HIS A 119 17.30 -0.40 -13.82
C HIS A 119 17.34 -1.49 -12.75
N ILE A 120 16.18 -2.14 -12.51
CA ILE A 120 16.12 -3.39 -11.76
C ILE A 120 16.59 -4.51 -12.71
N PRO A 121 17.71 -5.21 -12.46
CA PRO A 121 18.24 -6.21 -13.38
C PRO A 121 17.32 -7.44 -13.47
N CYS A 122 17.15 -8.00 -14.67
CA CYS A 122 16.24 -9.13 -14.87
C CYS A 122 16.75 -10.41 -14.20
N GLU A 123 18.06 -10.53 -14.01
CA GLU A 123 18.75 -11.61 -13.30
C GLU A 123 18.35 -11.72 -11.83
N MET A 124 17.77 -10.66 -11.25
CA MET A 124 17.18 -10.70 -9.91
C MET A 124 16.11 -11.80 -9.81
N GLY A 125 15.42 -12.11 -10.91
CA GLY A 125 14.48 -13.22 -11.00
C GLY A 125 15.07 -14.61 -10.71
N HIS A 126 16.40 -14.75 -10.63
CA HIS A 126 17.09 -15.98 -10.21
C HIS A 126 17.12 -16.19 -8.69
N MET A 127 16.79 -15.19 -7.88
CA MET A 127 16.84 -15.25 -6.42
C MET A 127 15.61 -15.97 -5.84
N LYS A 128 15.46 -17.25 -6.15
CA LYS A 128 14.24 -18.04 -5.82
C LYS A 128 13.96 -18.22 -4.31
N HIS A 129 14.89 -17.82 -3.44
CA HIS A 129 14.70 -17.84 -1.99
C HIS A 129 14.19 -16.52 -1.42
N LEU A 130 14.07 -15.47 -2.25
CA LEU A 130 13.70 -14.14 -1.79
C LEU A 130 12.25 -14.14 -1.27
N VAL A 131 12.10 -13.64 -0.04
CA VAL A 131 10.84 -13.49 0.70
C VAL A 131 10.44 -12.03 0.79
N ALA A 132 11.41 -11.11 0.89
CA ALA A 132 11.16 -9.66 0.88
C ALA A 132 12.15 -8.95 -0.05
N LEU A 133 11.61 -8.13 -0.96
CA LEU A 133 12.35 -7.26 -1.86
C LEU A 133 11.91 -5.81 -1.64
N GLU A 134 12.79 -5.01 -1.05
CA GLU A 134 12.51 -3.62 -0.68
C GLU A 134 13.50 -2.69 -1.37
N LEU A 135 13.05 -2.05 -2.46
CA LEU A 135 13.82 -1.09 -3.26
C LEU A 135 13.17 0.30 -3.25
N SER A 136 12.23 0.54 -2.33
CA SER A 136 11.46 1.78 -2.29
C SER A 136 12.31 3.02 -1.96
N SER A 137 11.83 4.20 -2.34
CA SER A 137 12.50 5.48 -2.08
C SER A 137 13.94 5.49 -2.61
N ASN A 138 14.09 5.27 -3.92
CA ASN A 138 15.33 5.34 -4.68
C ASN A 138 15.08 6.14 -5.97
N ASN A 139 16.05 6.17 -6.87
CA ASN A 139 15.95 6.85 -8.16
C ASN A 139 16.02 5.86 -9.35
N LEU A 140 15.44 4.66 -9.18
CA LEU A 140 15.40 3.61 -10.21
C LEU A 140 14.45 4.03 -11.34
N SER A 141 14.92 3.96 -12.58
CA SER A 141 14.27 4.59 -13.74
C SER A 141 14.10 3.62 -14.92
N SER A 142 13.45 2.48 -14.69
CA SER A 142 13.22 1.44 -15.71
C SER A 142 11.81 0.86 -15.67
N LYS A 143 11.51 -0.04 -16.62
CA LYS A 143 10.36 -0.95 -16.47
C LYS A 143 10.60 -1.92 -15.32
N ILE A 144 9.52 -2.36 -14.68
CA ILE A 144 9.55 -3.51 -13.77
C ILE A 144 9.81 -4.77 -14.62
N PRO A 145 10.88 -5.54 -14.39
CA PRO A 145 11.15 -6.75 -15.15
C PRO A 145 10.10 -7.83 -14.89
N SER A 146 9.60 -8.48 -15.94
CA SER A 146 8.68 -9.62 -15.82
C SER A 146 9.28 -10.80 -15.06
N SER A 147 10.63 -10.90 -15.03
CA SER A 147 11.35 -11.93 -14.29
C SER A 147 11.14 -11.88 -12.77
N ILE A 148 10.68 -10.75 -12.22
CA ILE A 148 10.26 -10.65 -10.81
C ILE A 148 9.13 -11.64 -10.51
N GLY A 149 8.24 -11.93 -11.47
CA GLY A 149 7.20 -12.95 -11.33
C GLY A 149 7.73 -14.36 -11.06
N GLY A 150 9.02 -14.60 -11.27
CA GLY A 150 9.69 -15.85 -10.93
C GLY A 150 10.06 -15.98 -9.44
N LEU A 151 9.88 -14.96 -8.61
CA LEU A 151 10.24 -14.95 -7.19
C LEU A 151 9.12 -15.53 -6.31
N THR A 152 8.74 -16.77 -6.54
CA THR A 152 7.50 -17.37 -6.01
C THR A 152 7.41 -17.49 -4.48
N LYS A 153 8.49 -17.23 -3.73
CA LYS A 153 8.51 -17.16 -2.26
C LYS A 153 8.27 -15.75 -1.71
N LEU A 154 8.16 -14.75 -2.58
CA LEU A 154 8.02 -13.35 -2.17
C LEU A 154 6.69 -13.14 -1.44
N THR A 155 6.78 -12.45 -0.31
CA THR A 155 5.69 -12.04 0.58
C THR A 155 5.53 -10.52 0.57
N SER A 156 6.63 -9.77 0.41
CA SER A 156 6.63 -8.30 0.33
C SER A 156 7.42 -7.82 -0.89
N LEU A 157 6.79 -6.96 -1.70
CA LEU A 157 7.42 -6.28 -2.84
C LEU A 157 7.20 -4.77 -2.74
N TYR A 158 8.25 -4.04 -2.35
CA TYR A 158 8.20 -2.58 -2.22
C TYR A 158 9.08 -1.91 -3.27
N LEU A 159 8.42 -1.29 -4.26
CA LEU A 159 9.06 -0.51 -5.32
C LEU A 159 8.62 0.95 -5.33
N TYR A 160 7.82 1.38 -4.34
CA TYR A 160 7.25 2.73 -4.30
C TYR A 160 8.32 3.83 -4.18
N GLY A 161 8.01 5.05 -4.63
CA GLY A 161 8.93 6.18 -4.55
C GLY A 161 10.18 5.99 -5.41
N ASN A 162 9.97 5.70 -6.71
CA ASN A 162 11.02 5.57 -7.71
C ASN A 162 10.58 6.29 -9.00
N GLN A 163 11.34 6.12 -10.09
CA GLN A 163 11.03 6.64 -11.42
C GLN A 163 10.66 5.50 -12.40
N LEU A 164 10.08 4.41 -11.89
CA LEU A 164 9.73 3.26 -12.70
C LEU A 164 8.61 3.62 -13.68
N TYR A 165 8.67 3.07 -14.90
CA TYR A 165 7.72 3.42 -15.98
C TYR A 165 7.24 2.19 -16.73
N GLY A 166 6.24 2.38 -17.60
CA GLY A 166 5.63 1.30 -18.37
C GLY A 166 4.62 0.50 -17.55
N GLN A 167 4.21 -0.65 -18.07
CA GLN A 167 3.12 -1.44 -17.49
C GLN A 167 3.56 -2.24 -16.26
N ILE A 168 2.62 -2.44 -15.33
CA ILE A 168 2.74 -3.45 -14.29
C ILE A 168 2.77 -4.83 -15.00
N PRO A 169 3.84 -5.64 -14.85
CA PRO A 169 3.93 -6.94 -15.52
C PRO A 169 2.84 -7.89 -15.02
N ARG A 170 2.15 -8.56 -15.95
CA ARG A 170 1.14 -9.58 -15.61
C ARG A 170 1.72 -10.76 -14.82
N GLU A 171 3.02 -11.01 -14.98
CA GLU A 171 3.78 -12.05 -14.30
C GLU A 171 3.85 -11.83 -12.78
N LEU A 172 3.58 -10.61 -12.27
CA LEU A 172 3.40 -10.40 -10.84
C LEU A 172 2.26 -11.25 -10.27
N GLY A 173 1.26 -11.61 -11.09
CA GLY A 173 0.19 -12.55 -10.71
C GLY A 173 0.64 -13.99 -10.50
N TYR A 174 1.94 -14.30 -10.62
CA TYR A 174 2.52 -15.62 -10.29
C TYR A 174 3.07 -15.67 -8.85
N LEU A 175 3.11 -14.54 -8.14
CA LEU A 175 3.63 -14.43 -6.78
C LEU A 175 2.60 -14.87 -5.74
N LEU A 176 2.20 -16.15 -5.76
CA LEU A 176 1.08 -16.68 -4.96
C LEU A 176 1.25 -16.57 -3.43
N ASN A 177 2.45 -16.23 -2.96
CA ASN A 177 2.74 -15.99 -1.55
C ASN A 177 2.73 -14.50 -1.17
N LEU A 178 2.46 -13.60 -2.12
CA LEU A 178 2.54 -12.16 -1.88
C LEU A 178 1.42 -11.70 -0.95
N GLU A 179 1.80 -11.00 0.11
CA GLU A 179 0.94 -10.45 1.14
C GLU A 179 0.89 -8.91 1.06
N ASP A 180 1.96 -8.28 0.56
CA ASP A 180 2.07 -6.83 0.47
C ASP A 180 2.75 -6.40 -0.85
N LEU A 181 2.02 -5.64 -1.67
CA LEU A 181 2.45 -5.11 -2.96
C LEU A 181 2.32 -3.59 -2.99
N GLN A 182 3.45 -2.89 -2.99
CA GLN A 182 3.49 -1.42 -3.00
C GLN A 182 4.33 -0.90 -4.16
N LEU A 183 3.66 -0.31 -5.15
CA LEU A 183 4.23 0.24 -6.38
C LEU A 183 3.97 1.74 -6.53
N GLY A 184 3.47 2.41 -5.49
CA GLY A 184 3.04 3.80 -5.54
C GLY A 184 4.15 4.82 -5.84
N THR A 185 3.81 6.07 -6.14
CA THR A 185 4.75 7.16 -6.44
C THR A 185 5.80 6.75 -7.48
N ASN A 186 5.33 6.44 -8.68
CA ASN A 186 6.15 6.08 -9.83
C ASN A 186 5.52 6.72 -11.10
N THR A 187 5.95 6.29 -12.29
CA THR A 187 5.35 6.70 -13.57
C THR A 187 4.78 5.51 -14.34
N LEU A 188 4.33 4.47 -13.63
CA LEU A 188 3.75 3.27 -14.22
C LEU A 188 2.48 3.63 -15.00
N SER A 189 2.25 2.97 -16.12
CA SER A 189 1.17 3.30 -17.05
C SER A 189 0.43 2.05 -17.56
N GLY A 190 -0.65 2.27 -18.31
CA GLY A 190 -1.52 1.18 -18.78
C GLY A 190 -2.48 0.69 -17.70
N SER A 191 -3.14 -0.43 -17.95
CA SER A 191 -4.18 -0.97 -17.06
C SER A 191 -3.62 -1.78 -15.90
N ILE A 192 -4.33 -1.77 -14.77
CA ILE A 192 -4.11 -2.72 -13.67
C ILE A 192 -4.30 -4.16 -14.22
N PRO A 193 -3.30 -5.06 -14.12
CA PRO A 193 -3.40 -6.40 -14.68
C PRO A 193 -4.44 -7.27 -13.98
N ARG A 194 -5.36 -7.86 -14.74
CA ARG A 194 -6.37 -8.82 -14.22
C ARG A 194 -5.76 -10.05 -13.55
N ASN A 195 -4.50 -10.39 -13.89
CA ASN A 195 -3.77 -11.49 -13.28
C ASN A 195 -3.48 -11.28 -11.79
N LEU A 196 -3.57 -10.04 -11.27
CA LEU A 196 -3.43 -9.78 -9.83
C LEU A 196 -4.49 -10.52 -9.00
N ARG A 197 -5.62 -10.93 -9.60
CA ARG A 197 -6.64 -11.78 -8.96
C ARG A 197 -6.09 -13.06 -8.33
N ASN A 198 -4.95 -13.55 -8.82
CA ASN A 198 -4.32 -14.78 -8.34
C ASN A 198 -3.63 -14.60 -6.97
N LEU A 199 -3.42 -13.37 -6.52
CA LEU A 199 -2.69 -13.03 -5.30
C LEU A 199 -3.60 -13.16 -4.07
N THR A 200 -4.18 -14.33 -3.84
CA THR A 200 -5.24 -14.52 -2.83
C THR A 200 -4.77 -14.32 -1.37
N LYS A 201 -3.45 -14.25 -1.11
CA LYS A 201 -2.89 -13.91 0.20
C LYS A 201 -2.68 -12.40 0.41
N LEU A 202 -2.90 -11.58 -0.62
CA LEU A 202 -2.63 -10.16 -0.57
C LEU A 202 -3.51 -9.47 0.48
N THR A 203 -2.87 -8.70 1.35
CA THR A 203 -3.48 -7.88 2.40
C THR A 203 -3.34 -6.39 2.10
N VAL A 204 -2.28 -5.99 1.39
CA VAL A 204 -2.03 -4.60 0.99
C VAL A 204 -1.77 -4.54 -0.51
N LEU A 205 -2.55 -3.71 -1.20
CA LEU A 205 -2.33 -3.34 -2.60
C LEU A 205 -2.30 -1.81 -2.71
N SER A 206 -1.12 -1.28 -2.99
CA SER A 206 -0.90 0.17 -3.07
C SER A 206 -0.25 0.53 -4.41
N LEU A 207 -1.02 1.19 -5.28
CA LEU A 207 -0.63 1.60 -6.64
C LEU A 207 -0.72 3.13 -6.85
N TRP A 208 -0.88 3.89 -5.78
CA TRP A 208 -1.14 5.33 -5.81
C TRP A 208 -0.07 6.14 -6.54
N GLY A 209 -0.40 7.35 -6.99
CA GLY A 209 0.59 8.29 -7.54
C GLY A 209 1.33 7.73 -8.76
N ASN A 210 0.57 7.29 -9.76
CA ASN A 210 1.07 6.72 -11.01
C ASN A 210 0.28 7.28 -12.22
N LYS A 211 0.47 6.69 -13.41
CA LYS A 211 -0.26 7.02 -14.64
C LYS A 211 -1.11 5.83 -15.11
N LEU A 212 -1.62 5.02 -14.18
CA LEU A 212 -2.44 3.86 -14.50
C LEU A 212 -3.79 4.32 -15.05
N SER A 213 -4.24 3.66 -16.11
CA SER A 213 -5.38 4.06 -16.94
C SER A 213 -6.36 2.92 -17.15
N GLY A 214 -7.57 3.24 -17.62
CA GLY A 214 -8.62 2.25 -17.89
C GLY A 214 -9.43 1.93 -16.64
N LEU A 215 -10.14 0.79 -16.65
CA LEU A 215 -11.06 0.42 -15.59
C LEU A 215 -10.33 -0.19 -14.38
N ILE A 216 -10.90 -0.01 -13.19
CA ILE A 216 -10.60 -0.88 -12.04
C ILE A 216 -11.07 -2.30 -12.40
N PRO A 217 -10.20 -3.33 -12.42
CA PRO A 217 -10.59 -4.68 -12.79
C PRO A 217 -11.59 -5.26 -11.79
N GLN A 218 -12.70 -5.81 -12.29
CA GLN A 218 -13.68 -6.51 -11.45
C GLN A 218 -13.04 -7.70 -10.72
N GLU A 219 -12.01 -8.32 -11.32
CA GLU A 219 -11.30 -9.49 -10.79
C GLU A 219 -10.48 -9.20 -9.52
N LEU A 220 -10.39 -7.94 -9.07
CA LEU A 220 -9.84 -7.64 -7.75
C LEU A 220 -10.69 -8.24 -6.62
N ASP A 221 -11.95 -8.60 -6.88
CA ASP A 221 -12.85 -9.26 -5.94
C ASP A 221 -12.36 -10.62 -5.41
N TYR A 222 -11.44 -11.28 -6.13
CA TYR A 222 -10.78 -12.51 -5.67
C TYR A 222 -9.78 -12.29 -4.52
N LEU A 223 -9.42 -11.05 -4.21
CA LEU A 223 -8.48 -10.71 -3.15
C LEU A 223 -9.14 -10.68 -1.76
N GLY A 224 -9.81 -11.77 -1.37
CA GLY A 224 -10.61 -11.84 -0.13
C GLY A 224 -9.85 -11.62 1.19
N ASN A 225 -8.52 -11.50 1.15
CA ASN A 225 -7.68 -11.14 2.29
C ASN A 225 -7.29 -9.66 2.36
N LEU A 226 -7.68 -8.86 1.36
CA LEU A 226 -7.27 -7.48 1.22
C LEU A 226 -7.85 -6.62 2.35
N GLN A 227 -6.97 -5.84 2.97
CA GLN A 227 -7.26 -4.91 4.07
C GLN A 227 -7.05 -3.47 3.63
N TYR A 228 -6.01 -3.22 2.84
CA TYR A 228 -5.66 -1.89 2.33
C TYR A 228 -5.66 -1.89 0.80
N LEU A 229 -6.51 -1.05 0.20
CA LEU A 229 -6.55 -0.81 -1.24
C LEU A 229 -6.40 0.67 -1.53
N ASP A 230 -5.31 1.02 -2.21
CA ASP A 230 -5.01 2.38 -2.62
C ASP A 230 -4.66 2.46 -4.09
N LEU A 231 -5.60 3.02 -4.86
CA LEU A 231 -5.51 3.28 -6.29
C LEU A 231 -5.58 4.78 -6.60
N SER A 232 -5.40 5.63 -5.59
CA SER A 232 -5.52 7.07 -5.70
C SER A 232 -4.48 7.70 -6.64
N GLU A 233 -4.67 8.95 -7.03
CA GLU A 233 -3.69 9.71 -7.84
C GLU A 233 -3.24 8.96 -9.11
N ASN A 234 -4.21 8.57 -9.93
CA ASN A 234 -4.00 7.89 -11.19
C ASN A 234 -4.93 8.50 -12.27
N ILE A 235 -5.02 7.86 -13.44
CA ILE A 235 -5.95 8.25 -14.52
C ILE A 235 -6.95 7.11 -14.79
N LEU A 236 -7.37 6.41 -13.72
CA LEU A 236 -8.39 5.35 -13.81
C LEU A 236 -9.74 5.96 -14.13
N SER A 237 -10.52 5.25 -14.94
CA SER A 237 -11.77 5.74 -15.52
C SER A 237 -12.90 4.73 -15.37
N GLY A 238 -14.13 5.16 -15.65
CA GLY A 238 -15.32 4.30 -15.58
C GLY A 238 -15.83 4.13 -14.15
N SER A 239 -16.78 3.21 -13.96
CA SER A 239 -17.43 3.01 -12.67
C SER A 239 -16.58 2.23 -11.68
N ILE A 240 -16.73 2.55 -10.40
CA ILE A 240 -16.29 1.68 -9.30
C ILE A 240 -17.03 0.34 -9.44
N PRO A 241 -16.33 -0.80 -9.56
CA PRO A 241 -16.99 -2.10 -9.71
C PRO A 241 -17.78 -2.47 -8.44
N ASN A 242 -19.00 -2.95 -8.61
CA ASN A 242 -19.80 -3.48 -7.50
C ASN A 242 -19.13 -4.68 -6.80
N SER A 243 -18.29 -5.42 -7.53
CA SER A 243 -17.53 -6.57 -7.02
C SER A 243 -16.53 -6.19 -5.93
N LEU A 244 -16.15 -4.91 -5.79
CA LEU A 244 -15.36 -4.46 -4.64
C LEU A 244 -16.07 -4.68 -3.30
N GLY A 245 -17.41 -4.76 -3.30
CA GLY A 245 -18.20 -5.16 -2.12
C GLY A 245 -17.93 -6.57 -1.60
N ASN A 246 -17.19 -7.41 -2.34
CA ASN A 246 -16.77 -8.74 -1.90
C ASN A 246 -15.52 -8.73 -1.00
N LEU A 247 -14.82 -7.60 -0.89
CA LEU A 247 -13.56 -7.47 -0.14
C LEU A 247 -13.81 -7.23 1.36
N THR A 248 -14.56 -8.11 2.01
CA THR A 248 -15.13 -7.88 3.36
C THR A 248 -14.12 -7.66 4.49
N LYS A 249 -12.81 -7.88 4.26
CA LYS A 249 -11.73 -7.56 5.20
C LYS A 249 -11.14 -6.16 5.03
N LEU A 250 -11.60 -5.40 4.05
CA LEU A 250 -11.07 -4.08 3.74
C LEU A 250 -11.32 -3.12 4.91
N THR A 251 -10.26 -2.43 5.34
CA THR A 251 -10.29 -1.37 6.35
C THR A 251 -10.09 0.01 5.71
N THR A 252 -9.34 0.08 4.61
CA THR A 252 -9.01 1.34 3.93
C THR A 252 -9.25 1.21 2.43
N LEU A 253 -10.04 2.14 1.87
CA LEU A 253 -10.31 2.26 0.44
C LEU A 253 -10.04 3.68 -0.06
N TYR A 254 -8.95 3.84 -0.80
CA TYR A 254 -8.58 5.11 -1.42
C TYR A 254 -8.65 5.01 -2.95
N LEU A 255 -9.56 5.77 -3.54
CA LEU A 255 -9.74 5.89 -5.00
C LEU A 255 -9.71 7.36 -5.47
N PHE A 256 -9.30 8.28 -4.59
CA PHE A 256 -9.34 9.71 -4.86
C PHE A 256 -8.41 10.16 -5.99
N GLN A 257 -8.66 11.34 -6.56
CA GLN A 257 -7.84 11.93 -7.64
C GLN A 257 -7.67 10.97 -8.82
N ASN A 258 -8.80 10.58 -9.41
CA ASN A 258 -8.90 9.77 -10.62
C ASN A 258 -9.97 10.36 -11.57
N GLN A 259 -10.35 9.63 -12.61
CA GLN A 259 -11.42 9.97 -13.54
C GLN A 259 -12.60 9.00 -13.41
N LEU A 260 -12.83 8.46 -12.21
CA LEU A 260 -13.92 7.53 -11.94
C LEU A 260 -15.27 8.23 -12.10
N SER A 261 -16.25 7.54 -12.64
CA SER A 261 -17.55 8.09 -13.02
C SER A 261 -18.69 7.14 -12.66
N GLY A 262 -19.94 7.59 -12.85
CA GLY A 262 -21.11 6.80 -12.46
C GLY A 262 -21.32 6.80 -10.94
N HIS A 263 -22.11 5.85 -10.45
CA HIS A 263 -22.58 5.85 -9.07
C HIS A 263 -21.59 5.22 -8.11
N ILE A 264 -21.61 5.66 -6.85
CA ILE A 264 -21.03 4.91 -5.73
C ILE A 264 -21.84 3.60 -5.58
N PRO A 265 -21.24 2.41 -5.71
CA PRO A 265 -21.96 1.15 -5.58
C PRO A 265 -22.50 0.96 -4.16
N ARG A 266 -23.77 0.57 -4.04
CA ARG A 266 -24.37 0.25 -2.73
C ARG A 266 -23.68 -0.93 -2.05
N GLU A 267 -23.06 -1.81 -2.83
CA GLU A 267 -22.32 -2.99 -2.37
C GLU A 267 -21.09 -2.61 -1.54
N LEU A 268 -20.58 -1.37 -1.62
CA LEU A 268 -19.55 -0.89 -0.69
C LEU A 268 -20.06 -0.90 0.77
N GLY A 269 -21.37 -0.79 0.99
CA GLY A 269 -22.00 -0.94 2.31
C GLY A 269 -21.96 -2.36 2.89
N TYR A 270 -21.39 -3.34 2.19
CA TYR A 270 -21.14 -4.69 2.75
C TYR A 270 -19.78 -4.80 3.46
N LEU A 271 -18.95 -3.78 3.35
CA LEU A 271 -17.57 -3.79 3.85
C LEU A 271 -17.51 -3.30 5.30
N GLU A 272 -18.16 -4.01 6.23
CA GLU A 272 -18.35 -3.62 7.64
C GLU A 272 -17.05 -3.34 8.43
N ASN A 273 -15.90 -3.74 7.89
CA ASN A 273 -14.59 -3.46 8.47
C ASN A 273 -13.98 -2.12 8.04
N LEU A 274 -14.59 -1.39 7.10
CA LEU A 274 -14.06 -0.11 6.63
C LEU A 274 -14.01 0.93 7.74
N GLU A 275 -12.83 1.53 7.87
CA GLU A 275 -12.50 2.62 8.78
C GLU A 275 -12.30 3.93 8.00
N GLU A 276 -11.87 3.84 6.74
CA GLU A 276 -11.59 5.02 5.90
C GLU A 276 -12.01 4.80 4.44
N VAL A 277 -12.74 5.77 3.89
CA VAL A 277 -13.18 5.78 2.49
C VAL A 277 -12.92 7.16 1.89
N ALA A 278 -12.01 7.22 0.91
CA ALA A 278 -11.71 8.44 0.18
C ALA A 278 -11.94 8.28 -1.32
N LEU A 279 -13.00 8.94 -1.82
CA LEU A 279 -13.44 8.94 -3.22
C LEU A 279 -13.39 10.34 -3.86
N ARG A 280 -12.85 11.34 -3.16
CA ARG A 280 -12.78 12.73 -3.62
C ARG A 280 -12.07 12.92 -4.95
N ASP A 281 -12.30 14.09 -5.56
CA ASP A 281 -11.65 14.49 -6.80
C ASP A 281 -11.82 13.43 -7.91
N ASN A 282 -13.08 13.10 -8.18
CA ASN A 282 -13.50 12.21 -9.26
C ASN A 282 -14.69 12.85 -10.00
N THR A 283 -15.33 12.08 -10.87
CA THR A 283 -16.55 12.50 -11.61
C THR A 283 -17.75 11.63 -11.22
N LEU A 284 -17.81 11.16 -9.97
CA LEU A 284 -18.89 10.31 -9.47
C LEU A 284 -20.21 11.08 -9.45
N THR A 285 -21.29 10.41 -9.82
CA THR A 285 -22.64 10.98 -9.95
C THR A 285 -23.65 10.20 -9.12
N GLY A 286 -24.89 10.71 -9.09
CA GLY A 286 -25.99 10.09 -8.36
C GLY A 286 -25.92 10.33 -6.85
N SER A 287 -26.79 9.66 -6.11
CA SER A 287 -26.90 9.83 -4.65
C SER A 287 -25.87 9.03 -3.87
N ILE A 288 -25.49 9.56 -2.71
CA ILE A 288 -24.80 8.80 -1.65
C ILE A 288 -25.69 7.61 -1.24
N PRO A 289 -25.25 6.35 -1.40
CA PRO A 289 -26.06 5.18 -1.05
C PRO A 289 -26.33 5.14 0.46
N ASN A 290 -27.58 4.86 0.85
CA ASN A 290 -27.92 4.69 2.26
C ASN A 290 -27.16 3.53 2.92
N SER A 291 -26.73 2.52 2.16
CA SER A 291 -25.95 1.39 2.65
C SER A 291 -24.59 1.78 3.22
N ILE A 292 -24.08 2.99 2.95
CA ILE A 292 -22.88 3.53 3.64
C ILE A 292 -23.08 3.56 5.16
N SER A 293 -24.32 3.67 5.65
CA SER A 293 -24.61 3.62 7.09
C SER A 293 -24.26 2.29 7.77
N ASN A 294 -24.04 1.23 7.01
CA ASN A 294 -23.64 -0.07 7.56
C ASN A 294 -22.17 -0.09 7.99
N LEU A 295 -21.36 0.88 7.54
CA LEU A 295 -19.93 0.99 7.82
C LEU A 295 -19.67 1.53 9.23
N THR A 296 -20.19 0.88 10.26
CA THR A 296 -20.18 1.40 11.65
C THR A 296 -18.78 1.58 12.26
N LYS A 297 -17.72 1.11 11.59
CA LYS A 297 -16.32 1.37 11.95
C LYS A 297 -15.73 2.64 11.33
N LEU A 298 -16.43 3.26 10.39
CA LEU A 298 -15.94 4.38 9.61
C LEU A 298 -15.60 5.58 10.49
N THR A 299 -14.41 6.12 10.27
CA THR A 299 -13.86 7.31 10.93
C THR A 299 -13.67 8.45 9.95
N ASP A 300 -13.41 8.14 8.67
CA ASP A 300 -13.24 9.13 7.61
C ASP A 300 -14.11 8.77 6.40
N LEU A 301 -15.01 9.69 6.02
CA LEU A 301 -15.79 9.62 4.79
C LEU A 301 -15.53 10.88 3.94
N ASN A 302 -14.70 10.71 2.93
CA ASN A 302 -14.28 11.79 2.05
C ASN A 302 -14.81 11.62 0.62
N LEU A 303 -15.83 12.41 0.27
CA LEU A 303 -16.54 12.36 -1.02
C LEU A 303 -16.53 13.69 -1.79
N PHE A 304 -15.72 14.66 -1.35
CA PHE A 304 -15.76 16.01 -1.90
C PHE A 304 -15.28 16.10 -3.35
N SER A 305 -15.55 17.22 -4.03
CA SER A 305 -15.12 17.46 -5.44
C SER A 305 -15.57 16.33 -6.37
N ASN A 306 -16.88 16.09 -6.40
CA ASN A 306 -17.54 15.14 -7.29
C ASN A 306 -18.80 15.79 -7.89
N GLN A 307 -19.66 14.99 -8.54
CA GLN A 307 -20.95 15.41 -9.07
C GLN A 307 -22.10 14.66 -8.36
N LEU A 308 -21.91 14.34 -7.07
CA LEU A 308 -22.92 13.66 -6.27
C LEU A 308 -24.13 14.57 -6.11
N SER A 309 -25.32 13.98 -6.15
CA SER A 309 -26.61 14.70 -6.17
C SER A 309 -27.62 14.04 -5.23
N GLY A 310 -28.81 14.63 -5.11
CA GLY A 310 -29.82 14.13 -4.18
C GLY A 310 -29.51 14.52 -2.73
N HIS A 311 -30.15 13.84 -1.78
CA HIS A 311 -30.11 14.22 -0.37
C HIS A 311 -28.94 13.54 0.35
N ILE A 312 -28.42 14.20 1.39
CA ILE A 312 -27.59 13.54 2.40
C ILE A 312 -28.47 12.49 3.11
N PRO A 313 -28.13 11.19 3.09
CA PRO A 313 -28.93 10.16 3.75
C PRO A 313 -28.97 10.38 5.26
N ARG A 314 -30.16 10.37 5.84
CA ARG A 314 -30.31 10.47 7.31
C ARG A 314 -29.64 9.29 8.03
N GLU A 315 -29.52 8.16 7.35
CA GLU A 315 -28.90 6.94 7.86
C GLU A 315 -27.40 7.13 8.15
N LEU A 316 -26.74 8.17 7.60
CA LEU A 316 -25.36 8.51 7.98
C LEU A 316 -25.21 8.78 9.49
N GLY A 317 -26.27 9.19 10.18
CA GLY A 317 -26.29 9.35 11.63
C GLY A 317 -26.06 8.07 12.44
N HIS A 318 -25.97 6.89 11.81
CA HIS A 318 -25.58 5.64 12.46
C HIS A 318 -24.05 5.45 12.57
N LEU A 319 -23.25 6.30 11.93
CA LEU A 319 -21.79 6.19 11.89
C LEU A 319 -21.14 6.80 13.13
N GLU A 320 -21.44 6.30 14.32
CA GLU A 320 -21.08 6.93 15.61
C GLU A 320 -19.56 7.15 15.84
N LYS A 321 -18.70 6.49 15.06
CA LYS A 321 -17.25 6.64 15.09
C LYS A 321 -16.69 7.68 14.12
N LEU A 322 -17.53 8.27 13.27
CA LEU A 322 -17.12 9.19 12.23
C LEU A 322 -16.51 10.45 12.85
N GLN A 323 -15.33 10.83 12.35
CA GLN A 323 -14.55 12.01 12.76
C GLN A 323 -14.56 13.05 11.63
N TYR A 324 -14.37 12.60 10.40
CA TYR A 324 -14.31 13.47 9.21
C TYR A 324 -15.46 13.13 8.26
N LEU A 325 -16.29 14.14 7.96
CA LEU A 325 -17.34 14.06 6.95
C LEU A 325 -17.18 15.21 5.95
N GLU A 326 -16.61 14.89 4.80
CA GLU A 326 -16.28 15.85 3.74
C GLU A 326 -17.12 15.58 2.49
N LEU A 327 -18.13 16.42 2.25
CA LEU A 327 -19.10 16.32 1.15
C LEU A 327 -19.12 17.58 0.27
N GLU A 328 -18.23 18.53 0.50
CA GLU A 328 -18.17 19.81 -0.20
C GLU A 328 -17.92 19.66 -1.71
N ASN A 329 -18.17 20.73 -2.47
CA ASN A 329 -18.01 20.75 -3.93
C ASN A 329 -18.74 19.60 -4.63
N ASN A 330 -20.04 19.49 -4.37
CA ASN A 330 -20.95 18.53 -5.01
C ASN A 330 -22.24 19.25 -5.43
N THR A 331 -23.26 18.49 -5.84
CA THR A 331 -24.59 19.00 -6.20
C THR A 331 -25.68 18.49 -5.27
N LEU A 332 -25.34 18.24 -3.99
CA LEU A 332 -26.27 17.71 -2.99
C LEU A 332 -27.38 18.73 -2.69
N THR A 333 -28.60 18.24 -2.56
CA THR A 333 -29.82 19.02 -2.34
C THR A 333 -30.53 18.60 -1.03
N GLY A 334 -31.66 19.22 -0.73
CA GLY A 334 -32.44 18.93 0.48
C GLY A 334 -31.86 19.60 1.72
N SER A 335 -32.23 19.11 2.91
CA SER A 335 -31.77 19.65 4.19
C SER A 335 -30.69 18.78 4.82
N ILE A 336 -29.84 19.39 5.66
CA ILE A 336 -28.94 18.66 6.56
C ILE A 336 -29.81 17.79 7.49
N PRO A 337 -29.66 16.45 7.51
CA PRO A 337 -30.43 15.60 8.40
C PRO A 337 -30.12 15.88 9.87
N ASN A 338 -31.15 15.93 10.72
CA ASN A 338 -30.95 16.11 12.17
C ASN A 338 -30.16 14.96 12.82
N SER A 339 -30.18 13.77 12.20
CA SER A 339 -29.42 12.59 12.63
C SER A 339 -27.90 12.79 12.56
N ILE A 340 -27.40 13.78 11.82
CA ILE A 340 -25.97 14.16 11.87
C ILE A 340 -25.56 14.58 13.28
N GLY A 341 -26.50 15.10 14.10
CA GLY A 341 -26.24 15.39 15.52
C GLY A 341 -25.92 14.16 16.38
N ASN A 342 -26.13 12.93 15.89
CA ASN A 342 -25.74 11.71 16.59
C ASN A 342 -24.24 11.40 16.46
N LEU A 343 -23.53 12.04 15.54
CA LEU A 343 -22.12 11.79 15.24
C LEU A 343 -21.20 12.44 16.27
N THR A 344 -21.35 12.10 17.54
CA THR A 344 -20.68 12.80 18.67
C THR A 344 -19.14 12.77 18.62
N LYS A 345 -18.52 11.96 17.74
CA LYS A 345 -17.07 11.92 17.49
C LYS A 345 -16.60 12.82 16.34
N LEU A 346 -17.52 13.47 15.64
CA LEU A 346 -17.23 14.32 14.48
C LEU A 346 -16.41 15.54 14.91
N THR A 347 -15.28 15.74 14.25
CA THR A 347 -14.38 16.90 14.39
C THR A 347 -14.54 17.86 13.23
N ASP A 348 -14.79 17.34 12.02
CA ASP A 348 -14.81 18.11 10.78
C ASP A 348 -16.08 17.78 9.99
N LEU A 349 -16.87 18.82 9.72
CA LEU A 349 -18.07 18.75 8.88
C LEU A 349 -18.00 19.78 7.77
N HIS A 350 -17.71 19.31 6.55
CA HIS A 350 -17.58 20.13 5.36
C HIS A 350 -18.74 19.84 4.40
N LEU A 351 -19.62 20.83 4.23
CA LEU A 351 -20.82 20.74 3.38
C LEU A 351 -20.93 21.92 2.41
N GLU A 352 -19.93 22.78 2.36
CA GLU A 352 -19.91 23.98 1.53
C GLU A 352 -19.97 23.65 0.03
N ASN A 353 -20.29 24.65 -0.79
CA ASN A 353 -20.35 24.51 -2.26
C ASN A 353 -21.26 23.34 -2.71
N ASN A 354 -22.49 23.35 -2.21
CA ASN A 354 -23.55 22.41 -2.57
C ASN A 354 -24.87 23.18 -2.83
N GLN A 355 -25.98 22.47 -2.94
CA GLN A 355 -27.32 23.04 -3.11
C GLN A 355 -28.23 22.73 -1.91
N LEU A 356 -27.64 22.60 -0.70
CA LEU A 356 -28.38 22.33 0.52
C LEU A 356 -29.26 23.52 0.89
N SER A 357 -30.39 23.23 1.54
CA SER A 357 -31.47 24.17 1.85
C SER A 357 -32.12 23.84 3.20
N GLY A 358 -33.03 24.68 3.67
CA GLY A 358 -33.70 24.50 4.96
C GLY A 358 -32.90 25.08 6.13
N ASP A 359 -33.37 24.81 7.35
CA ASP A 359 -32.76 25.34 8.58
C ASP A 359 -31.58 24.45 9.03
N ILE A 360 -30.58 25.05 9.69
CA ILE A 360 -29.52 24.30 10.39
C ILE A 360 -30.16 23.48 11.52
N PRO A 361 -30.02 22.14 11.56
CA PRO A 361 -30.57 21.34 12.65
C PRO A 361 -29.96 21.75 13.98
N ARG A 362 -30.80 21.99 14.98
CA ARG A 362 -30.34 22.30 16.35
C ARG A 362 -29.53 21.17 16.95
N GLU A 363 -29.74 19.94 16.49
CA GLU A 363 -29.05 18.73 16.89
C GLU A 363 -27.55 18.77 16.55
N LEU A 364 -27.11 19.62 15.60
CA LEU A 364 -25.67 19.87 15.40
C LEU A 364 -25.00 20.47 16.66
N GLY A 365 -25.77 21.11 17.55
CA GLY A 365 -25.29 21.56 18.85
C GLY A 365 -24.91 20.43 19.82
N TYR A 366 -25.19 19.17 19.50
CA TYR A 366 -24.75 18.00 20.29
C TYR A 366 -23.33 17.53 19.92
N LEU A 367 -22.74 18.05 18.84
CA LEU A 367 -21.42 17.69 18.34
C LEU A 367 -20.33 18.42 19.14
N VAL A 368 -20.12 17.98 20.38
CA VAL A 368 -19.21 18.64 21.33
C VAL A 368 -17.73 18.61 20.93
N ASN A 369 -17.34 17.74 19.99
CA ASN A 369 -15.97 17.61 19.48
C ASN A 369 -15.76 18.32 18.13
N LEU A 370 -16.76 19.03 17.61
CA LEU A 370 -16.69 19.66 16.30
C LEU A 370 -15.78 20.89 16.34
N ASP A 371 -14.65 20.81 15.66
CA ASP A 371 -13.67 21.89 15.51
C ASP A 371 -13.96 22.74 14.27
N TYR A 372 -14.41 22.09 13.19
CA TYR A 372 -14.63 22.74 11.90
C TYR A 372 -16.03 22.46 11.34
N LEU A 373 -16.77 23.53 11.07
CA LEU A 373 -18.10 23.50 10.45
C LEU A 373 -18.16 24.46 9.27
N TYR A 374 -18.11 23.91 8.06
CA TYR A 374 -18.17 24.68 6.82
C TYR A 374 -19.48 24.44 6.08
N LEU A 375 -20.31 25.49 5.97
CA LEU A 375 -21.65 25.44 5.38
C LEU A 375 -21.86 26.47 4.26
N SER A 376 -20.82 27.27 3.94
CA SER A 376 -20.90 28.37 2.99
C SER A 376 -21.29 27.92 1.57
N TYR A 377 -21.75 28.85 0.74
CA TYR A 377 -22.06 28.57 -0.68
C TYR A 377 -23.05 27.39 -0.88
N ASN A 378 -24.08 27.35 -0.02
CA ASN A 378 -25.30 26.58 -0.20
C ASN A 378 -26.48 27.54 -0.50
N THR A 379 -27.70 27.04 -0.68
CA THR A 379 -28.85 27.91 -1.00
C THR A 379 -29.23 28.85 0.16
N ASP A 380 -29.80 30.01 -0.16
CA ASP A 380 -30.03 31.18 0.73
C ASP A 380 -30.98 30.99 1.94
N ARG A 381 -31.13 29.78 2.50
CA ARG A 381 -31.95 29.53 3.70
C ARG A 381 -31.18 29.22 4.99
N PHE A 382 -29.87 29.44 5.03
CA PHE A 382 -29.09 29.46 6.28
C PHE A 382 -29.31 30.76 7.09
N HIS A 383 -30.57 31.17 7.29
CA HIS A 383 -30.90 32.25 8.22
C HIS A 383 -31.46 31.65 9.51
N PRO A 384 -30.93 32.00 10.70
CA PRO A 384 -31.65 31.75 11.94
C PRO A 384 -32.98 32.49 11.81
N ARG A 385 -34.10 31.76 11.82
CA ARG A 385 -35.43 32.35 11.80
C ARG A 385 -35.49 33.42 12.89
N ARG A 386 -35.57 34.70 12.50
CA ARG A 386 -36.05 35.72 13.44
C ARG A 386 -37.41 35.23 13.97
N PRO A 387 -37.68 35.32 15.27
CA PRO A 387 -38.96 34.89 15.82
C PRO A 387 -40.07 35.61 15.05
N ARG A 388 -41.09 34.86 14.62
CA ARG A 388 -42.32 35.46 14.11
C ARG A 388 -42.83 36.40 15.20
N GLN A 389 -42.87 37.70 14.93
CA GLN A 389 -43.71 38.61 15.68
C GLN A 389 -45.16 38.20 15.39
N SER A 390 -45.71 37.38 16.29
CA SER A 390 -47.15 37.22 16.43
C SER A 390 -47.67 38.39 17.24
N HIS A 391 -48.80 38.94 16.78
CA HIS A 391 -49.60 40.02 17.34
C HIS A 391 -49.29 41.40 16.77
N GLU A 392 -50.03 41.75 15.71
CA GLU A 392 -50.83 42.98 15.70
C GLU A 392 -51.84 42.94 14.54
N THR A 393 -53.06 42.51 14.85
CA THR A 393 -54.31 43.20 14.46
C THR A 393 -55.26 42.96 15.64
N PRO A 394 -56.08 43.93 16.06
CA PRO A 394 -57.02 44.63 15.17
C PRO A 394 -57.28 46.12 15.50
N LEU A 395 -57.87 46.86 14.56
CA LEU A 395 -59.19 47.50 14.75
C LEU A 395 -59.63 48.27 13.50
N LEU A 396 -60.91 48.08 13.19
CA LEU A 396 -61.72 48.76 12.19
C LEU A 396 -62.01 50.22 12.60
N VAL A 397 -61.91 51.15 11.62
CA VAL A 397 -62.94 52.15 11.18
C VAL A 397 -63.30 53.27 12.20
N PRO A 398 -63.53 54.54 11.82
CA PRO A 398 -64.24 55.06 10.62
C PRO A 398 -63.40 55.32 9.38
#